data_AF-A0A1E4DGL9-F1
#
_entry.id   AF-A0A1E4DGL9-F1
#
_cell.length_a   1.000
_cell.length_b   1.000
_cell.length_c   1.000
_cell.angle_alpha   90.00
_cell.angle_beta   90.00
_cell.angle_gamma   90.00
#
_symmetry.space_group_name_H-M   'P 1'
#
loop_
_entity.id
_entity.type
_entity.pdbx_description
1 polymer ?
#
loop_
_entity_poly.entity_id
_entity_poly.type
_entity_poly.pdbx_seq_one_letter_code
_entity_poly.pdbx_strand_id
1 'polypeptide(L)'
;MNESGDGQAAPASPQPAPPPDRPPLPAVILSALVVLGSFAALFHIDIPILRLLRSHNLSSLQSLGDLGEKLGNGGTLITISVLLLGAGYVLKRQPWIRTAVDSLLAHGVVALVVNSLKHIIGRPRPRLTHSGGWQWWPSLQSGLDSFPSGHTSATVAVATVLARALPRLSWVPFALAGWVGASRIWRGSHFPGDVVGGMVLGFMVGSIFNGPLRWWGRSCGHALVRIAPIVLLLTAWFWVLTHRILDPVTDTVLIASGVLLVVVGWVLEVMPQWRPATRGSMAAVVASKGLLLAGLGVATGSPLVIALTGLLCLARWNVAAHTLDECAQPSWRRDGLYAVASLAGVIAIQFLKGLVPLQ
;
A
#
# COMPACT_ATOMS: atom_id res chain seq x y z
N MET A 1 23.63 17.63 66.80
CA MET A 1 22.72 18.07 65.72
C MET A 1 23.49 17.94 64.42
N ASN A 2 23.32 16.81 63.71
CA ASN A 2 23.88 16.62 62.38
C ASN A 2 22.71 16.69 61.39
N GLU A 3 22.66 17.76 60.60
CA GLU A 3 21.76 17.85 59.44
C GLU A 3 22.43 17.15 58.25
N SER A 4 22.03 15.92 57.97
CA SER A 4 22.32 15.27 56.70
C SER A 4 21.26 15.69 55.68
N GLY A 5 21.60 16.68 54.86
CA GLY A 5 20.79 17.10 53.72
C GLY A 5 20.84 16.03 52.62
N ASP A 6 19.82 15.19 52.56
CA ASP A 6 19.55 14.31 51.41
C ASP A 6 19.06 15.17 50.23
N GLY A 7 20.01 15.68 49.46
CA GLY A 7 19.75 16.23 48.14
C GLY A 7 19.29 15.12 47.19
N GLN A 8 17.99 14.82 47.18
CA GLN A 8 17.38 14.02 46.12
C GLN A 8 17.59 14.74 44.78
N ALA A 9 18.56 14.25 44.01
CA ALA A 9 18.79 14.69 42.64
C ALA A 9 17.47 14.59 41.85
N ALA A 10 17.05 15.71 41.27
CA ALA A 10 15.86 15.76 40.42
C ALA A 10 15.94 14.63 39.36
N PRO A 11 14.83 13.91 39.09
CA PRO A 11 14.84 12.84 38.10
C PRO A 11 15.34 13.39 36.76
N ALA A 12 16.40 12.78 36.24
CA ALA A 12 17.01 13.17 34.97
C ALA A 12 15.92 13.32 33.90
N SER A 13 15.88 14.49 33.26
CA SER A 13 14.96 14.76 32.16
C SER A 13 15.03 13.62 31.14
N PRO A 14 13.90 13.03 30.70
CA PRO A 14 13.91 11.92 29.77
C PRO A 14 14.71 12.31 28.53
N GLN A 15 15.80 11.59 28.26
CA GLN A 15 16.58 11.86 27.06
C GLN A 15 15.68 11.73 25.82
N PRO A 16 15.77 12.65 24.85
CA PRO A 16 14.96 12.59 23.66
C PRO A 16 15.24 11.27 22.93
N ALA A 17 14.17 10.53 22.64
CA ALA A 17 14.28 9.25 21.93
C ALA A 17 15.15 9.38 20.67
N PRO A 18 16.04 8.40 20.41
CA PRO A 18 16.98 8.46 19.30
C PRO A 18 16.24 8.63 17.96
N PRO A 19 16.89 9.26 16.96
CA PRO A 19 16.29 9.41 15.64
C PRO A 19 15.91 8.02 15.07
N PRO A 20 14.75 7.86 14.43
CA PRO A 20 14.45 6.61 13.73
C PRO A 20 15.42 6.43 12.57
N ASP A 21 15.80 5.18 12.30
CA ASP A 21 16.75 4.86 11.23
C ASP A 21 16.26 5.40 9.87
N ARG A 22 17.21 5.80 9.03
CA ARG A 22 16.89 6.30 7.69
C ARG A 22 16.81 5.11 6.73
N PRO A 23 15.76 5.02 5.90
CA PRO A 23 15.78 4.05 4.82
C PRO A 23 16.91 4.43 3.85
N PRO A 24 17.60 3.45 3.24
CA PRO A 24 18.68 3.74 2.33
C PRO A 24 18.15 4.48 1.09
N LEU A 25 18.85 5.54 0.69
CA LEU A 25 18.41 6.44 -0.39
C LEU A 25 18.11 5.69 -1.71
N PRO A 26 18.93 4.71 -2.17
CA PRO A 26 18.62 3.97 -3.37
C PRO A 26 17.28 3.22 -3.28
N ALA A 27 16.96 2.61 -2.13
CA ALA A 27 15.67 1.93 -1.94
C ALA A 27 14.49 2.91 -2.03
N VAL A 28 14.63 4.13 -1.50
CA VAL A 28 13.59 5.17 -1.60
C VAL A 28 13.40 5.58 -3.06
N ILE A 29 14.48 5.84 -3.79
CA ILE A 29 14.43 6.24 -5.22
C ILE A 29 13.80 5.13 -6.07
N LEU A 30 14.26 3.88 -5.90
CA LEU A 30 13.71 2.74 -6.64
C LEU A 30 12.23 2.53 -6.32
N SER A 31 11.83 2.66 -5.05
CA SER A 31 10.41 2.58 -4.65
C SER A 31 9.57 3.72 -5.24
N ALA A 32 10.13 4.92 -5.35
CA ALA A 32 9.49 6.05 -6.02
C ALA A 32 9.25 5.74 -7.50
N LEU A 33 10.26 5.21 -8.20
CA LEU A 33 10.14 4.81 -9.61
C LEU A 33 9.09 3.71 -9.80
N VAL A 34 9.01 2.74 -8.89
CA VAL A 34 7.97 1.69 -8.90
C VAL A 34 6.58 2.32 -8.80
N VAL A 35 6.37 3.24 -7.85
CA VAL A 35 5.08 3.91 -7.65
C VAL A 35 4.72 4.79 -8.86
N LEU A 36 5.66 5.59 -9.38
CA LEU A 36 5.42 6.45 -10.54
C LEU A 36 5.13 5.65 -11.81
N GLY A 37 5.92 4.61 -12.09
CA GLY A 37 5.67 3.71 -13.24
C GLY A 37 4.35 2.95 -13.11
N SER A 38 3.95 2.61 -11.87
CA SER A 38 2.64 2.00 -11.61
C SER A 38 1.48 2.96 -11.94
N PHE A 39 1.60 4.25 -11.59
CA PHE A 39 0.59 5.25 -11.96
C PHE A 39 0.48 5.42 -13.48
N ALA A 40 1.60 5.40 -14.21
CA ALA A 40 1.57 5.42 -15.66
C ALA A 40 0.72 4.26 -16.22
N ALA A 41 0.92 3.04 -15.71
CA ALA A 41 0.11 1.88 -16.11
C ALA A 41 -1.36 2.03 -15.73
N LEU A 42 -1.65 2.41 -14.49
CA LEU A 42 -3.02 2.55 -13.97
C LEU A 42 -3.82 3.57 -14.77
N PHE A 43 -3.24 4.72 -15.09
CA PHE A 43 -3.93 5.75 -15.87
C PHE A 43 -4.26 5.27 -17.29
N HIS A 44 -3.45 4.40 -17.90
CA HIS A 44 -3.81 3.75 -19.16
C HIS A 44 -4.98 2.76 -19.02
N ILE A 45 -5.12 2.09 -17.86
CA ILE A 45 -6.12 1.06 -17.61
C ILE A 45 -7.47 1.61 -17.08
N ASP A 46 -7.48 2.83 -16.56
CA ASP A 46 -8.62 3.43 -15.85
C ASP A 46 -9.93 3.48 -16.67
N ILE A 47 -9.85 3.84 -17.96
CA ILE A 47 -11.02 3.93 -18.85
C ILE A 47 -11.63 2.55 -19.18
N PRO A 48 -10.83 1.55 -19.58
CA PRO A 48 -11.30 0.17 -19.76
C PRO A 48 -12.09 -0.40 -18.59
N ILE A 49 -11.57 -0.26 -17.37
CA ILE A 49 -12.24 -0.77 -16.17
C ILE A 49 -13.57 -0.07 -15.95
N LEU A 50 -13.63 1.25 -16.18
CA LEU A 50 -14.88 2.00 -16.09
C LEU A 50 -15.94 1.46 -17.07
N ARG A 51 -15.57 1.16 -18.31
CA ARG A 51 -16.50 0.64 -19.33
C ARG A 51 -17.10 -0.70 -18.89
N LEU A 52 -16.30 -1.59 -18.33
CA LEU A 52 -16.78 -2.87 -17.80
C LEU A 52 -17.80 -2.67 -16.67
N LEU A 53 -17.47 -1.81 -15.70
CA LEU A 53 -18.33 -1.61 -14.54
C LEU A 53 -19.68 -1.01 -14.95
N ARG A 54 -19.72 -0.21 -16.02
CA ARG A 54 -20.98 0.30 -16.59
C ARG A 54 -21.77 -0.75 -17.35
N SER A 55 -21.11 -1.71 -18.00
CA SER A 55 -21.81 -2.73 -18.79
C SER A 55 -22.49 -3.79 -17.91
N HIS A 56 -22.07 -3.95 -16.66
CA HIS A 56 -22.65 -4.91 -15.72
C HIS A 56 -23.45 -4.19 -14.63
N ASN A 57 -24.79 -4.21 -14.72
CA ASN A 57 -25.66 -3.66 -13.67
C ASN A 57 -25.75 -4.63 -12.48
N LEU A 58 -24.79 -4.53 -11.55
CA LEU A 58 -24.68 -5.40 -10.38
C LEU A 58 -25.30 -4.72 -9.15
N SER A 59 -26.61 -4.88 -8.97
CA SER A 59 -27.35 -4.31 -7.83
C SER A 59 -26.74 -4.68 -6.47
N SER A 60 -26.24 -5.91 -6.30
CA SER A 60 -25.52 -6.35 -5.09
C SER A 60 -24.25 -5.53 -4.83
N LEU A 61 -23.53 -5.09 -5.86
CA LEU A 61 -22.35 -4.22 -5.70
C LEU A 61 -22.74 -2.79 -5.28
N GLN A 62 -23.96 -2.34 -5.57
CA GLN A 62 -24.41 -1.01 -5.17
C GLN A 62 -24.60 -0.93 -3.65
N SER A 63 -25.26 -1.92 -3.04
CA SER A 63 -25.45 -1.98 -1.57
C SER A 63 -24.11 -2.06 -0.82
N LEU A 64 -23.18 -2.90 -1.31
CA LEU A 64 -21.81 -2.97 -0.78
C LEU A 64 -21.05 -1.65 -0.98
N GLY A 65 -21.32 -0.99 -2.11
CA GLY A 65 -20.82 0.34 -2.45
C GLY A 65 -21.25 1.41 -1.44
N ASP A 66 -22.53 1.45 -1.10
CA ASP A 66 -23.11 2.44 -0.19
C ASP A 66 -22.64 2.26 1.25
N LEU A 67 -22.41 1.02 1.69
CA LEU A 67 -21.74 0.78 2.97
C LEU A 67 -20.33 1.38 2.98
N GLY A 68 -19.56 1.18 1.89
CA GLY A 68 -18.24 1.78 1.74
C GLY A 68 -18.27 3.32 1.70
N GLU A 69 -19.34 3.92 1.17
CA GLU A 69 -19.54 5.39 1.23
C GLU A 69 -19.69 5.86 2.66
N LYS A 70 -20.58 5.23 3.41
CA LYS A 70 -20.84 5.61 4.80
C LYS A 70 -19.58 5.44 5.65
N LEU A 71 -18.84 4.35 5.48
CA LEU A 71 -17.59 4.11 6.22
C LEU A 71 -16.47 5.09 5.86
N GLY A 72 -16.39 5.48 4.59
CA GLY A 72 -15.38 6.43 4.14
C GLY A 72 -15.73 7.90 4.37
N ASN A 73 -16.95 8.19 4.81
CA ASN A 73 -17.42 9.55 5.02
C ASN A 73 -16.61 10.24 6.12
N GLY A 74 -16.28 11.52 5.89
CA GLY A 74 -15.51 12.34 6.82
C GLY A 74 -16.09 12.35 8.24
N GLY A 75 -17.41 12.51 8.35
CA GLY A 75 -18.14 12.50 9.62
C GLY A 75 -17.99 11.18 10.37
N THR A 76 -18.15 10.04 9.68
CA THR A 76 -17.98 8.71 10.28
C THR A 76 -16.59 8.52 10.86
N LEU A 77 -15.55 8.93 10.12
CA LEU A 77 -14.17 8.81 10.59
C LEU A 77 -13.89 9.71 11.80
N ILE A 78 -14.41 10.95 11.78
CA ILE A 78 -14.33 11.86 12.94
C ILE A 78 -15.03 11.22 14.14
N THR A 79 -16.24 10.66 13.96
CA THR A 79 -16.97 9.98 15.02
C THR A 79 -16.17 8.82 15.61
N ILE A 80 -15.57 7.96 14.79
CA ILE A 80 -14.72 6.86 15.26
C ILE A 80 -13.55 7.39 16.10
N SER A 81 -12.86 8.43 15.63
CA SER A 81 -11.74 9.03 16.35
C SER A 81 -12.17 9.69 17.67
N VAL A 82 -13.32 10.38 17.69
CA VAL A 82 -13.85 11.03 18.91
C VAL A 82 -14.34 9.98 19.92
N LEU A 83 -14.98 8.90 19.47
CA LEU A 83 -15.36 7.79 20.35
C LEU A 83 -14.12 7.12 20.96
N LEU A 84 -13.06 6.90 20.17
CA LEU A 84 -11.78 6.41 20.67
C LEU A 84 -11.15 7.37 21.68
N LEU A 85 -11.24 8.69 21.44
CA LEU A 85 -10.77 9.72 22.34
C LEU A 85 -11.49 9.66 23.68
N GLY A 86 -12.83 9.62 23.66
CA GLY A 86 -13.68 9.50 24.84
C GLY A 86 -13.39 8.22 25.63
N ALA A 87 -13.33 7.08 24.95
CA ALA A 87 -12.92 5.81 25.57
C ALA A 87 -11.52 5.88 26.19
N GLY A 88 -10.58 6.54 25.52
CA GLY A 88 -9.23 6.80 26.04
C GLY A 88 -9.23 7.58 27.35
N TYR A 89 -10.05 8.63 27.46
CA TYR A 89 -10.21 9.40 28.69
C TYR A 89 -10.91 8.60 29.81
N VAL A 90 -12.01 7.92 29.49
CA VAL A 90 -12.79 7.12 30.45
C VAL A 90 -11.94 5.97 31.02
N LEU A 91 -11.23 5.25 30.14
CA LEU A 91 -10.37 4.12 30.52
C LEU A 91 -8.99 4.58 31.02
N LYS A 92 -8.71 5.89 31.04
CA LYS A 92 -7.42 6.50 31.41
C LYS A 92 -6.24 5.91 30.62
N ARG A 93 -6.45 5.57 29.34
CA ARG A 93 -5.45 4.98 28.44
C ARG A 93 -4.82 6.06 27.56
N GLN A 94 -3.69 6.62 28.01
CA GLN A 94 -2.92 7.62 27.26
C GLN A 94 -2.58 7.21 25.80
N PRO A 95 -2.23 5.95 25.49
CA PRO A 95 -1.99 5.54 24.10
C PRO A 95 -3.21 5.67 23.18
N TRP A 96 -4.42 5.52 23.73
CA TRP A 96 -5.67 5.61 22.97
C TRP A 96 -6.00 7.07 22.68
N ILE A 97 -5.85 7.95 23.69
CA ILE A 97 -5.99 9.40 23.54
C ILE A 97 -5.04 9.91 22.45
N ARG A 98 -3.76 9.54 22.54
CA ARG A 98 -2.76 9.93 21.53
C ARG A 98 -3.12 9.45 20.13
N THR A 99 -3.55 8.19 20.00
CA THR A 99 -3.94 7.63 18.70
C THR A 99 -5.18 8.30 18.12
N ALA A 100 -6.16 8.64 18.97
CA ALA A 100 -7.34 9.38 18.55
C ALA A 100 -6.98 10.79 18.05
N VAL A 101 -6.16 11.54 18.79
CA VAL A 101 -5.69 12.88 18.37
C VAL A 101 -4.88 12.80 17.08
N ASP A 102 -3.90 11.89 17.00
CA ASP A 102 -3.09 11.69 15.80
C ASP A 102 -3.97 11.32 14.59
N SER A 103 -5.04 10.55 14.79
CA SER A 103 -5.97 10.17 13.71
C SER A 103 -6.81 11.35 13.21
N LEU A 104 -7.25 12.24 14.11
CA LEU A 104 -7.98 13.47 13.75
C LEU A 104 -7.07 14.44 12.99
N LEU A 105 -5.84 14.61 13.45
CA LEU A 105 -4.85 15.46 12.77
C LEU A 105 -4.48 14.90 11.41
N ALA A 106 -4.23 13.59 11.30
CA ALA A 106 -3.97 12.93 10.02
C ALA A 106 -5.14 13.09 9.04
N HIS A 107 -6.38 12.95 9.52
CA HIS A 107 -7.58 13.19 8.73
C HIS A 107 -7.63 14.64 8.22
N GLY A 108 -7.45 15.63 9.09
CA GLY A 108 -7.50 17.04 8.72
C GLY A 108 -6.42 17.41 7.70
N VAL A 109 -5.18 16.96 7.92
CA VAL A 109 -4.06 17.21 7.00
C VAL A 109 -4.30 16.54 5.65
N VAL A 110 -4.72 15.27 5.62
CA VAL A 110 -4.96 14.59 4.34
C VAL A 110 -6.14 15.21 3.58
N ALA A 111 -7.19 15.65 4.27
CA ALA A 111 -8.31 16.35 3.65
C ALA A 111 -7.86 17.65 2.98
N LEU A 112 -7.02 18.45 3.65
CA LEU A 112 -6.45 19.67 3.09
C LEU A 112 -5.60 19.37 1.84
N VAL A 113 -4.68 18.40 1.94
CA VAL A 113 -3.80 18.05 0.81
C VAL A 113 -4.60 17.53 -0.38
N VAL A 114 -5.59 16.64 -0.14
CA VAL A 114 -6.47 16.14 -1.20
C VAL A 114 -7.22 17.28 -1.87
N ASN A 115 -7.80 18.21 -1.12
CA ASN A 115 -8.55 19.32 -1.70
C ASN A 115 -7.67 20.22 -2.57
N SER A 116 -6.46 20.53 -2.08
CA SER A 116 -5.47 21.28 -2.87
C SER A 116 -5.09 20.54 -4.15
N LEU A 117 -4.78 19.24 -4.06
CA LEU A 117 -4.40 18.44 -5.23
C LEU A 117 -5.53 18.34 -6.24
N LYS A 118 -6.79 18.19 -5.81
CA LYS A 118 -7.94 18.17 -6.71
C LYS A 118 -8.03 19.44 -7.55
N HIS A 119 -7.82 20.61 -6.95
CA HIS A 119 -7.85 21.88 -7.66
C HIS A 119 -6.64 22.12 -8.56
N ILE A 120 -5.47 21.56 -8.22
CA ILE A 120 -4.26 21.67 -9.04
C ILE A 120 -4.31 20.71 -10.24
N ILE A 121 -4.84 19.51 -10.04
CA ILE A 121 -4.80 18.42 -11.03
C ILE A 121 -6.02 18.48 -11.96
N GLY A 122 -7.20 18.75 -11.41
CA GLY A 122 -8.42 18.95 -12.20
C GLY A 122 -8.90 17.73 -13.00
N ARG A 123 -8.70 16.51 -12.47
CA ARG A 123 -9.06 15.27 -13.18
C ARG A 123 -10.58 15.07 -13.21
N PRO A 124 -11.21 14.85 -14.39
CA PRO A 124 -12.64 14.61 -14.49
C PRO A 124 -13.07 13.31 -13.81
N ARG A 125 -14.23 13.33 -13.16
CA ARG A 125 -14.87 12.15 -12.55
C ARG A 125 -15.32 11.16 -13.62
N PRO A 126 -15.30 9.84 -13.35
CA PRO A 126 -15.75 8.85 -14.32
C PRO A 126 -17.17 9.13 -14.85
N ARG A 127 -18.10 9.54 -13.97
CA ARG A 127 -19.49 9.88 -14.34
C ARG A 127 -19.64 11.03 -15.32
N LEU A 128 -18.64 11.89 -15.45
CA LEU A 128 -18.69 13.06 -16.34
C LEU A 128 -17.89 12.83 -17.63
N THR A 129 -17.07 11.77 -17.68
CA THR A 129 -16.35 11.34 -18.88
C THR A 129 -17.32 10.67 -19.86
N HIS A 130 -17.98 11.46 -20.71
CA HIS A 130 -18.85 10.98 -21.80
C HIS A 130 -18.14 10.99 -23.16
N SER A 131 -17.06 11.76 -23.31
CA SER A 131 -16.41 12.00 -24.60
C SER A 131 -14.89 12.12 -24.45
N GLY A 132 -14.19 10.99 -24.34
CA GLY A 132 -12.80 10.72 -24.77
C GLY A 132 -11.63 11.68 -24.46
N GLY A 133 -11.86 12.84 -23.86
CA GLY A 133 -10.86 13.89 -23.68
C GLY A 133 -10.22 13.82 -22.31
N TRP A 134 -8.90 13.63 -22.30
CA TRP A 134 -8.08 13.86 -21.11
C TRP A 134 -7.95 15.37 -20.89
N GLN A 135 -8.73 15.92 -19.97
CA GLN A 135 -8.54 17.30 -19.51
C GLN A 135 -7.95 17.24 -18.11
N TRP A 136 -6.64 17.49 -18.02
CA TRP A 136 -5.93 17.69 -16.77
C TRP A 136 -5.59 19.17 -16.69
N TRP A 137 -6.42 19.95 -16.02
CA TRP A 137 -6.20 21.38 -15.90
C TRP A 137 -6.72 21.90 -14.57
N PRO A 138 -5.96 22.77 -13.87
CA PRO A 138 -6.41 23.36 -12.63
C PRO A 138 -7.82 23.92 -12.74
N SER A 139 -8.72 23.51 -11.84
CA SER A 139 -10.12 23.91 -11.90
C SER A 139 -10.79 23.91 -10.54
N LEU A 140 -11.71 24.86 -10.35
CA LEU A 140 -12.61 24.96 -9.22
C LEU A 140 -14.00 24.39 -9.56
N GLN A 141 -14.21 23.90 -10.78
CA GLN A 141 -15.50 23.38 -11.22
C GLN A 141 -15.82 22.05 -10.53
N SER A 142 -17.10 21.89 -10.15
CA SER A 142 -17.62 20.63 -9.65
C SER A 142 -17.45 19.52 -10.70
N GLY A 143 -16.89 18.38 -10.29
CA GLY A 143 -16.71 17.23 -11.17
C GLY A 143 -15.34 17.05 -11.80
N LEU A 144 -14.43 18.02 -11.65
CA LEU A 144 -13.01 17.92 -12.02
C LEU A 144 -12.12 17.56 -10.81
N ASP A 145 -12.69 16.89 -9.82
CA ASP A 145 -12.08 16.63 -8.52
C ASP A 145 -11.87 15.11 -8.27
N SER A 146 -11.55 14.35 -9.31
CA SER A 146 -11.43 12.88 -9.22
C SER A 146 -10.15 12.41 -8.54
N PHE A 147 -9.01 13.00 -8.87
CA PHE A 147 -7.71 12.58 -8.34
C PHE A 147 -7.20 13.52 -7.23
N PRO A 148 -6.71 13.00 -6.10
CA PRO A 148 -6.87 11.62 -5.61
C PRO A 148 -8.23 11.40 -4.92
N SER A 149 -8.60 10.15 -4.66
CA SER A 149 -9.83 9.80 -3.93
C SER A 149 -9.80 10.26 -2.47
N GLY A 150 -10.66 11.21 -2.09
CA GLY A 150 -10.72 11.74 -0.73
C GLY A 150 -11.17 10.72 0.32
N HIS A 151 -12.18 9.91 0.02
CA HIS A 151 -12.66 8.84 0.90
C HIS A 151 -11.56 7.79 1.14
N THR A 152 -10.80 7.42 0.10
CA THR A 152 -9.70 6.47 0.24
C THR A 152 -8.54 7.09 1.02
N SER A 153 -8.15 8.33 0.70
CA SER A 153 -7.07 9.03 1.42
C SER A 153 -7.37 9.18 2.91
N ALA A 154 -8.58 9.62 3.27
CA ALA A 154 -8.98 9.81 4.65
C ALA A 154 -9.03 8.48 5.41
N THR A 155 -9.65 7.45 4.83
CA THR A 155 -9.75 6.14 5.48
C THR A 155 -8.39 5.49 5.65
N VAL A 156 -7.51 5.54 4.65
CA VAL A 156 -6.17 4.95 4.75
C VAL A 156 -5.30 5.73 5.75
N ALA A 157 -5.40 7.06 5.81
CA ALA A 157 -4.69 7.86 6.81
C ALA A 157 -5.11 7.48 8.24
N VAL A 158 -6.43 7.45 8.50
CA VAL A 158 -6.98 7.05 9.81
C VAL A 158 -6.62 5.59 10.12
N ALA A 159 -6.77 4.67 9.16
CA ALA A 159 -6.42 3.26 9.33
C ALA A 159 -4.95 3.06 9.70
N THR A 160 -4.06 3.81 9.05
CA THR A 160 -2.61 3.76 9.31
C THR A 160 -2.29 4.17 10.73
N VAL A 161 -2.96 5.18 11.27
CA VAL A 161 -2.80 5.62 12.66
C VAL A 161 -3.44 4.63 13.63
N LEU A 162 -4.66 4.16 13.35
CA LEU A 162 -5.38 3.20 14.20
C LEU A 162 -4.66 1.85 14.31
N ALA A 163 -3.96 1.41 13.27
CA ALA A 163 -3.17 0.19 13.29
C ALA A 163 -2.12 0.17 14.43
N ARG A 164 -1.66 1.35 14.89
CA ARG A 164 -0.76 1.48 16.04
C ARG A 164 -1.41 1.08 17.36
N ALA A 165 -2.72 1.30 17.52
CA ALA A 165 -3.46 0.90 18.73
C ALA A 165 -3.86 -0.59 18.72
N LEU A 166 -3.88 -1.21 17.55
CA LEU A 166 -4.32 -2.59 17.34
C LEU A 166 -3.26 -3.43 16.63
N PRO A 167 -2.04 -3.61 17.18
CA PRO A 167 -0.92 -4.24 16.45
C PRO A 167 -1.23 -5.65 15.94
N ARG A 168 -1.94 -6.47 16.74
CA ARG A 168 -2.37 -7.84 16.37
C ARG A 168 -3.52 -7.87 15.34
N LEU A 169 -4.30 -6.80 15.27
CA LEU A 169 -5.48 -6.67 14.38
C LEU A 169 -5.28 -5.55 13.36
N SER A 170 -4.02 -5.19 13.07
CA SER A 170 -3.67 -4.08 12.19
C SER A 170 -4.19 -4.26 10.77
N TRP A 171 -4.43 -5.51 10.36
CA TRP A 171 -5.04 -5.85 9.07
C TRP A 171 -6.52 -5.42 8.96
N VAL A 172 -7.26 -5.33 10.08
CA VAL A 172 -8.69 -4.98 10.10
C VAL A 172 -8.95 -3.56 9.56
N PRO A 173 -8.31 -2.48 10.08
CA PRO A 173 -8.54 -1.14 9.56
C PRO A 173 -8.08 -1.01 8.10
N PHE A 174 -7.04 -1.72 7.66
CA PHE A 174 -6.64 -1.73 6.25
C PHE A 174 -7.61 -2.50 5.36
N ALA A 175 -8.21 -3.59 5.83
CA ALA A 175 -9.26 -4.30 5.10
C ALA A 175 -10.49 -3.42 4.89
N LEU A 176 -10.90 -2.67 5.92
CA LEU A 176 -11.97 -1.67 5.81
C LEU A 176 -11.61 -0.54 4.85
N ALA A 177 -10.39 -0.02 4.91
CA ALA A 177 -9.92 1.00 3.97
C ALA A 177 -9.88 0.48 2.51
N GLY A 178 -9.48 -0.78 2.32
CA GLY A 178 -9.55 -1.47 1.03
C GLY A 178 -10.98 -1.60 0.51
N TRP A 179 -11.93 -1.96 1.38
CA TRP A 179 -13.36 -1.99 1.05
C TRP A 179 -13.88 -0.62 0.63
N VAL A 180 -13.55 0.42 1.38
CA VAL A 180 -13.92 1.80 1.03
C VAL A 180 -13.34 2.18 -0.33
N GLY A 181 -12.07 1.88 -0.60
CA GLY A 181 -11.44 2.09 -1.90
C GLY A 181 -12.17 1.36 -3.04
N ALA A 182 -12.43 0.07 -2.89
CA ALA A 182 -13.13 -0.74 -3.88
C ALA A 182 -14.56 -0.21 -4.14
N SER A 183 -15.26 0.22 -3.09
CA SER A 183 -16.60 0.82 -3.21
C SER A 183 -16.61 2.08 -4.09
N ARG A 184 -15.50 2.84 -4.14
CA ARG A 184 -15.40 4.04 -4.99
C ARG A 184 -15.39 3.69 -6.47
N ILE A 185 -14.74 2.57 -6.79
CA ILE A 185 -14.64 2.02 -8.13
C ILE A 185 -16.00 1.45 -8.55
N TRP A 186 -16.61 0.58 -7.72
CA TRP A 186 -17.91 -0.04 -8.02
C TRP A 186 -19.05 0.97 -8.23
N ARG A 187 -19.05 2.08 -7.49
CA ARG A 187 -20.03 3.17 -7.67
C ARG A 187 -19.72 4.07 -8.87
N GLY A 188 -18.64 3.82 -9.60
CA GLY A 188 -18.17 4.64 -10.71
C GLY A 188 -17.83 6.07 -10.30
N SER A 189 -17.47 6.31 -9.03
CA SER A 189 -17.20 7.65 -8.49
C SER A 189 -15.75 8.09 -8.67
N HIS A 190 -14.84 7.12 -8.83
CA HIS A 190 -13.41 7.30 -8.99
C HIS A 190 -12.84 6.19 -9.87
N PHE A 191 -11.74 6.50 -10.56
CA PHE A 191 -10.95 5.52 -11.28
C PHE A 191 -10.06 4.70 -10.33
N PRO A 192 -9.64 3.49 -10.71
CA PRO A 192 -8.63 2.72 -9.97
C PRO A 192 -7.38 3.54 -9.60
N GLY A 193 -6.85 4.32 -10.55
CA GLY A 193 -5.72 5.22 -10.31
C GLY A 193 -5.97 6.27 -9.23
N ASP A 194 -7.19 6.80 -9.11
CA ASP A 194 -7.56 7.76 -8.05
C ASP A 194 -7.55 7.10 -6.67
N VAL A 195 -8.00 5.85 -6.59
CA VAL A 195 -8.06 5.07 -5.35
C VAL A 195 -6.66 4.68 -4.90
N VAL A 196 -5.81 4.20 -5.81
CA VAL A 196 -4.40 3.91 -5.50
C VAL A 196 -3.66 5.19 -5.12
N GLY A 197 -3.91 6.31 -5.82
CA GLY A 197 -3.41 7.64 -5.47
C GLY A 197 -3.78 8.06 -4.05
N GLY A 198 -5.04 7.87 -3.68
CA GLY A 198 -5.51 8.16 -2.33
C GLY A 198 -4.90 7.23 -1.28
N MET A 199 -4.70 5.95 -1.60
CA MET A 199 -4.03 4.99 -0.71
C MET A 199 -2.59 5.40 -0.42
N VAL A 200 -1.81 5.77 -1.43
CA VAL A 200 -0.43 6.23 -1.26
C VAL A 200 -0.40 7.48 -0.38
N LEU A 201 -1.20 8.50 -0.72
CA LEU A 201 -1.23 9.75 0.02
C LEU A 201 -1.67 9.55 1.48
N GLY A 202 -2.75 8.80 1.70
CA GLY A 202 -3.26 8.51 3.04
C GLY A 202 -2.24 7.75 3.88
N PHE A 203 -1.58 6.74 3.31
CA PHE A 203 -0.57 5.97 4.03
C PHE A 203 0.66 6.81 4.40
N MET A 204 1.10 7.70 3.51
CA MET A 204 2.18 8.64 3.80
C MET A 204 1.80 9.59 4.95
N VAL A 205 0.65 10.24 4.88
CA VAL A 205 0.20 11.17 5.93
C VAL A 205 0.03 10.43 7.26
N GLY A 206 -0.65 9.28 7.28
CA GLY A 206 -0.80 8.48 8.50
C GLY A 206 0.54 8.03 9.08
N SER A 207 1.52 7.69 8.24
CA SER A 207 2.87 7.31 8.69
C SER A 207 3.63 8.47 9.32
N ILE A 208 3.41 9.72 8.86
CA ILE A 208 3.98 10.93 9.50
C ILE A 208 3.45 11.04 10.93
N PHE A 209 2.14 10.87 11.14
CA PHE A 209 1.50 10.97 12.45
C PHE A 209 1.73 9.76 13.38
N ASN A 210 2.20 8.64 12.84
CA ASN A 210 2.65 7.52 13.66
C ASN A 210 4.02 7.77 14.33
N GLY A 211 4.82 8.69 13.78
CA GLY A 211 6.14 9.06 14.31
C GLY A 211 6.23 10.51 14.82
N PRO A 212 7.40 10.93 15.32
CA PRO A 212 7.62 12.33 15.68
C PRO A 212 7.62 13.24 14.43
N LEU A 213 6.82 14.31 14.45
CA LEU A 213 6.67 15.24 13.30
C LEU A 213 8.00 15.84 12.81
N ARG A 214 8.97 16.08 13.71
CA ARG A 214 10.32 16.56 13.35
C ARG A 214 11.07 15.64 12.37
N TRP A 215 10.66 14.37 12.27
CA TRP A 215 11.24 13.37 11.38
C TRP A 215 10.30 12.97 10.23
N TRP A 216 9.33 13.82 9.87
CA TRP A 216 8.34 13.54 8.83
C TRP A 216 8.96 13.01 7.53
N GLY A 217 10.10 13.56 7.10
CA GLY A 217 10.79 13.10 5.88
C GLY A 217 11.26 11.64 5.95
N ARG A 218 11.70 11.17 7.13
CA ARG A 218 12.07 9.76 7.35
C ARG A 218 10.83 8.88 7.34
N SER A 219 9.73 9.33 7.96
CA SER A 219 8.45 8.63 7.91
C SER A 219 7.94 8.48 6.48
N CYS A 220 8.05 9.53 5.65
CA CYS A 220 7.70 9.46 4.23
C CYS A 220 8.57 8.46 3.47
N GLY A 221 9.88 8.45 3.69
CA GLY A 221 10.79 7.48 3.05
C GLY A 221 10.42 6.04 3.39
N HIS A 222 10.18 5.74 4.67
CA HIS A 222 9.73 4.41 5.10
C HIS A 222 8.35 4.06 4.55
N ALA A 223 7.42 5.03 4.54
CA ALA A 223 6.08 4.83 4.00
C ALA A 223 6.15 4.47 2.51
N LEU A 224 6.99 5.17 1.74
CA LEU A 224 7.15 4.93 0.31
C LEU A 224 7.70 3.52 0.01
N VAL A 225 8.75 3.11 0.74
CA VAL A 225 9.33 1.75 0.60
C VAL A 225 8.31 0.68 0.97
N ARG A 226 7.47 0.93 2.00
CA ARG A 226 6.44 -0.03 2.45
C ARG A 226 5.23 -0.12 1.53
N ILE A 227 4.81 0.99 0.91
CA ILE A 227 3.62 1.03 0.06
C ILE A 227 3.91 0.57 -1.38
N ALA A 228 5.14 0.73 -1.88
CA ALA A 228 5.50 0.39 -3.26
C ALA A 228 5.14 -1.04 -3.70
N PRO A 229 5.37 -2.11 -2.91
CA PRO A 229 4.91 -3.46 -3.26
C PRO A 229 3.38 -3.56 -3.44
N ILE A 230 2.61 -2.86 -2.60
CA ILE A 230 1.15 -2.90 -2.64
C ILE A 230 0.65 -2.17 -3.90
N VAL A 231 1.23 -1.02 -4.23
CA VAL A 231 0.91 -0.26 -5.45
C VAL A 231 1.20 -1.10 -6.70
N LEU A 232 2.38 -1.74 -6.76
CA LEU A 232 2.73 -2.61 -7.87
C LEU A 232 1.79 -3.81 -7.98
N LEU A 233 1.45 -4.45 -6.85
CA LEU A 233 0.52 -5.57 -6.81
C LEU A 233 -0.86 -5.18 -7.34
N LEU A 234 -1.42 -4.06 -6.89
CA LEU A 234 -2.70 -3.56 -7.40
C LEU A 234 -2.64 -3.24 -8.90
N THR A 235 -1.52 -2.67 -9.36
CA THR A 235 -1.30 -2.38 -10.77
C THR A 235 -1.22 -3.65 -11.61
N ALA A 236 -0.48 -4.65 -11.14
CA ALA A 236 -0.40 -5.97 -11.77
C ALA A 236 -1.77 -6.62 -11.85
N TRP A 237 -2.56 -6.55 -10.77
CA TRP A 237 -3.93 -7.07 -10.74
C TRP A 237 -4.82 -6.42 -11.80
N PHE A 238 -4.85 -5.09 -11.86
CA PHE A 238 -5.64 -4.38 -12.87
C PHE A 238 -5.14 -4.63 -14.29
N TRP A 239 -3.83 -4.77 -14.48
CA TRP A 239 -3.25 -5.13 -15.77
C TRP A 239 -3.71 -6.51 -16.24
N VAL A 240 -3.51 -7.53 -15.39
CA VAL A 240 -3.86 -8.92 -15.70
C VAL A 240 -5.33 -9.05 -16.03
N LEU A 241 -6.21 -8.37 -15.28
CA LEU A 241 -7.65 -8.41 -15.55
C LEU A 241 -8.02 -7.86 -16.93
N THR A 242 -7.26 -6.87 -17.43
CA THR A 242 -7.62 -6.12 -18.64
C THR A 242 -6.92 -6.58 -19.92
N HIS A 243 -5.71 -7.13 -19.81
CA HIS A 243 -4.88 -7.48 -20.96
C HIS A 243 -4.82 -8.99 -21.19
N ARG A 244 -5.17 -9.43 -22.41
CA ARG A 244 -4.88 -10.79 -22.89
C ARG A 244 -3.56 -10.79 -23.66
N ILE A 245 -2.78 -11.86 -23.50
CA ILE A 245 -1.67 -12.15 -24.39
C ILE A 245 -2.25 -12.93 -25.56
N LEU A 246 -2.17 -12.35 -26.77
CA LEU A 246 -2.80 -12.91 -27.96
C LEU A 246 -2.02 -14.11 -28.53
N ASP A 247 -0.70 -14.15 -28.33
CA ASP A 247 0.14 -15.27 -28.75
C ASP A 247 0.19 -16.37 -27.66
N PRO A 248 -0.39 -17.55 -27.90
CA PRO A 248 -0.45 -18.62 -26.90
C PRO A 248 0.93 -19.16 -26.52
N VAL A 249 1.90 -19.12 -27.45
CA VAL A 249 3.26 -19.61 -27.20
C VAL A 249 3.96 -18.68 -26.21
N THR A 250 3.96 -17.37 -26.48
CA THR A 250 4.51 -16.36 -25.57
C THR A 250 3.84 -16.42 -24.20
N ASP A 251 2.52 -16.57 -24.14
CA ASP A 251 1.78 -16.70 -22.88
C ASP A 251 2.27 -17.90 -22.05
N THR A 252 2.35 -19.08 -22.68
CA THR A 252 2.81 -20.32 -22.05
C THR A 252 4.25 -20.20 -21.56
N VAL A 253 5.14 -19.61 -22.37
CA VAL A 253 6.55 -19.40 -22.00
C VAL A 253 6.66 -18.48 -20.78
N LEU A 254 5.90 -17.39 -20.73
CA LEU A 254 5.92 -16.45 -19.60
C LEU A 254 5.41 -17.09 -18.32
N ILE A 255 4.31 -17.85 -18.38
CA ILE A 255 3.77 -18.54 -17.21
C ILE A 255 4.74 -19.61 -16.73
N ALA A 256 5.26 -20.45 -17.63
CA ALA A 256 6.22 -21.49 -17.29
C ALA A 256 7.48 -20.90 -16.66
N SER A 257 7.99 -19.80 -17.22
CA SER A 257 9.13 -19.05 -16.66
C SER A 257 8.81 -18.50 -15.28
N GLY A 258 7.60 -17.96 -15.10
CA GLY A 258 7.12 -17.46 -13.81
C GLY A 258 7.05 -18.56 -12.74
N VAL A 259 6.46 -19.71 -13.07
CA VAL A 259 6.41 -20.88 -12.18
C VAL A 259 7.81 -21.36 -11.83
N LEU A 260 8.71 -21.47 -12.82
CA LEU A 260 10.09 -21.89 -12.59
C LEU A 260 10.80 -20.95 -11.60
N LEU A 261 10.69 -19.63 -11.77
CA LEU A 261 11.27 -18.66 -10.85
C LEU A 261 10.71 -18.78 -9.42
N VAL A 262 9.40 -19.02 -9.28
CA VAL A 262 8.77 -19.27 -7.97
C VAL A 262 9.32 -20.54 -7.33
N VAL A 263 9.42 -21.63 -8.09
CA VAL A 263 9.94 -22.92 -7.59
C VAL A 263 11.41 -22.79 -7.18
N VAL A 264 12.26 -22.19 -8.02
CA VAL A 264 13.67 -21.95 -7.71
C VAL A 264 13.82 -21.04 -6.49
N GLY A 265 13.02 -19.97 -6.40
CA GLY A 265 12.98 -19.09 -5.23
C GLY A 265 12.63 -19.83 -3.95
N TRP A 266 11.62 -20.70 -3.98
CA TRP A 266 11.22 -21.52 -2.84
C TRP A 266 12.31 -22.53 -2.44
N VAL A 267 12.92 -23.23 -3.40
CA VAL A 267 14.02 -24.17 -3.13
C VAL A 267 15.19 -23.46 -2.44
N LEU A 268 15.59 -22.29 -2.93
CA LEU A 268 16.64 -21.48 -2.30
C LEU A 268 16.28 -20.97 -0.91
N GLU A 269 15.00 -20.83 -0.58
CA GLU A 269 14.54 -20.45 0.76
C GLU A 269 14.67 -21.62 1.75
N VAL A 270 14.40 -22.85 1.28
CA VAL A 270 14.40 -24.06 2.12
C VAL A 270 15.80 -24.65 2.27
N MET A 271 16.66 -24.58 1.25
CA MET A 271 18.02 -25.15 1.25
C MET A 271 18.91 -24.76 2.44
N PRO A 272 18.93 -23.49 2.92
CA PRO A 272 19.74 -23.10 4.07
C PRO A 272 19.33 -23.75 5.38
N GLN A 273 18.10 -24.27 5.51
CA GLN A 273 17.65 -25.00 6.70
C GLN A 273 18.33 -26.37 6.84
N TRP A 274 19.03 -26.83 5.79
CA TRP A 274 19.67 -28.13 5.68
C TRP A 274 21.20 -28.02 5.82
N ARG A 275 21.75 -26.80 6.00
CA ARG A 275 23.19 -26.54 6.15
C ARG A 275 23.44 -25.55 7.31
N PRO A 276 24.56 -25.68 8.06
CA PRO A 276 24.88 -24.74 9.13
C PRO A 276 25.02 -23.30 8.60
N ALA A 277 24.51 -22.34 9.39
CA ALA A 277 24.41 -20.94 9.01
C ALA A 277 25.78 -20.30 8.72
N THR A 278 26.03 -19.96 7.46
CA THR A 278 27.17 -19.15 7.02
C THR A 278 26.67 -17.82 6.44
N ARG A 279 27.55 -16.81 6.31
CA ARG A 279 27.23 -15.50 5.68
C ARG A 279 26.56 -15.60 4.30
N GLY A 280 26.79 -16.69 3.56
CA GLY A 280 26.14 -16.97 2.27
C GLY A 280 24.64 -17.27 2.36
N SER A 281 24.12 -17.65 3.54
CA SER A 281 22.69 -17.93 3.74
C SER A 281 21.80 -16.69 3.61
N MET A 282 22.31 -15.51 3.96
CA MET A 282 21.53 -14.27 3.97
C MET A 282 21.33 -13.71 2.55
N ALA A 283 22.38 -13.73 1.71
CA ALA A 283 22.27 -13.40 0.30
C ALA A 283 21.29 -14.35 -0.42
N ALA A 284 21.29 -15.64 -0.06
CA ALA A 284 20.36 -16.63 -0.60
C ALA A 284 18.89 -16.35 -0.23
N VAL A 285 18.60 -15.94 1.02
CA VAL A 285 17.24 -15.61 1.46
C VAL A 285 16.69 -14.35 0.78
N VAL A 286 17.52 -13.32 0.61
CA VAL A 286 17.10 -12.10 -0.10
C VAL A 286 16.91 -12.40 -1.60
N ALA A 287 17.80 -13.21 -2.19
CA ALA A 287 17.67 -13.66 -3.58
C ALA A 287 16.40 -14.50 -3.79
N SER A 288 16.08 -15.40 -2.86
CA SER A 288 14.86 -16.22 -2.89
C SER A 288 13.59 -15.38 -2.98
N LYS A 289 13.41 -14.39 -2.09
CA LYS A 289 12.25 -13.49 -2.12
C LYS A 289 12.19 -12.65 -3.39
N GLY A 290 13.35 -12.26 -3.92
CA GLY A 290 13.46 -11.58 -5.21
C GLY A 290 12.97 -12.47 -6.36
N LEU A 291 13.30 -13.76 -6.35
CA LEU A 291 12.86 -14.73 -7.36
C LEU A 291 11.36 -15.03 -7.27
N LEU A 292 10.79 -15.17 -6.07
CA LEU A 292 9.35 -15.32 -5.87
C LEU A 292 8.58 -14.13 -6.49
N LEU A 293 9.03 -12.90 -6.20
CA LEU A 293 8.43 -11.68 -6.76
C LEU A 293 8.62 -11.61 -8.27
N ALA A 294 9.83 -11.89 -8.78
CA ALA A 294 10.11 -11.89 -10.21
C ALA A 294 9.24 -12.89 -10.96
N GLY A 295 9.03 -14.09 -10.40
CA GLY A 295 8.16 -15.10 -10.99
C GLY A 295 6.71 -14.63 -11.13
N LEU A 296 6.16 -13.98 -10.10
CA LEU A 296 4.84 -13.33 -10.16
C LEU A 296 4.81 -12.23 -11.23
N GLY A 297 5.83 -11.37 -11.28
CA GLY A 297 5.94 -10.31 -12.28
C GLY A 297 5.95 -10.86 -13.71
N VAL A 298 6.78 -11.87 -13.99
CA VAL A 298 6.88 -12.52 -15.31
C VAL A 298 5.56 -13.19 -15.71
N ALA A 299 4.87 -13.84 -14.76
CA ALA A 299 3.59 -14.49 -15.03
C ALA A 299 2.51 -13.50 -15.52
N THR A 300 2.58 -12.22 -15.14
CA THR A 300 1.66 -11.19 -15.66
C THR A 300 1.81 -10.98 -17.17
N GLY A 301 3.01 -11.21 -17.70
CA GLY A 301 3.39 -10.94 -19.08
C GLY A 301 3.34 -9.48 -19.52
N SER A 302 3.26 -8.54 -18.58
CA SER A 302 3.40 -7.11 -18.86
C SER A 302 4.89 -6.73 -18.80
N PRO A 303 5.49 -6.22 -19.90
CA PRO A 303 6.87 -5.73 -19.85
C PRO A 303 7.07 -4.65 -18.78
N LEU A 304 6.06 -3.80 -18.58
CA LEU A 304 6.08 -2.75 -17.58
C LEU A 304 6.05 -3.33 -16.15
N VAL A 305 5.11 -4.24 -15.84
CA VAL A 305 5.04 -4.85 -14.49
C VAL A 305 6.30 -5.66 -14.21
N ILE A 306 6.86 -6.36 -15.20
CA ILE A 306 8.13 -7.09 -15.06
C ILE A 306 9.27 -6.13 -14.71
N ALA A 307 9.43 -5.03 -15.44
CA ALA A 307 10.46 -4.02 -15.18
C ALA A 307 10.32 -3.40 -13.78
N LEU A 308 9.09 -3.01 -13.40
CA LEU A 308 8.82 -2.45 -12.07
C LEU A 308 9.04 -3.48 -10.95
N THR A 309 8.76 -4.76 -11.20
CA THR A 309 9.08 -5.85 -10.27
C THR A 309 10.59 -5.97 -10.07
N GLY A 310 11.37 -5.87 -11.14
CA GLY A 310 12.83 -5.82 -11.05
C GLY A 310 13.35 -4.66 -10.19
N LEU A 311 12.82 -3.45 -10.40
CA LEU A 311 13.15 -2.28 -9.56
C LEU A 311 12.76 -2.50 -8.09
N LEU A 312 11.62 -3.13 -7.83
CA LEU A 312 11.18 -3.46 -6.48
C LEU A 312 12.12 -4.47 -5.81
N CYS A 313 12.54 -5.50 -6.54
CA CYS A 313 13.52 -6.48 -6.04
C CYS A 313 14.84 -5.80 -5.67
N LEU A 314 15.33 -4.87 -6.50
CA LEU A 314 16.53 -4.07 -6.20
C LEU A 314 16.35 -3.19 -4.97
N ALA A 315 15.19 -2.55 -4.82
CA ALA A 315 14.87 -1.73 -3.64
C ALA A 315 14.92 -2.57 -2.36
N ARG A 316 14.29 -3.75 -2.38
CA ARG A 316 14.25 -4.67 -1.23
C ARG A 316 15.62 -5.26 -0.92
N TRP A 317 16.40 -5.58 -1.95
CA TRP A 317 17.79 -6.02 -1.79
C TRP A 317 18.61 -4.95 -1.08
N ASN A 318 18.50 -3.70 -1.52
CA ASN A 318 19.20 -2.58 -0.92
C ASN A 318 18.82 -2.38 0.56
N VAL A 319 17.53 -2.46 0.92
CA VAL A 319 17.11 -2.42 2.33
C VAL A 319 17.73 -3.56 3.13
N ALA A 320 17.63 -4.80 2.62
CA ALA A 320 18.14 -5.97 3.33
C ALA A 320 19.65 -5.91 3.56
N ALA A 321 20.41 -5.37 2.61
CA ALA A 321 21.85 -5.16 2.72
C ALA A 321 22.27 -4.19 3.86
N HIS A 322 21.34 -3.35 4.34
CA HIS A 322 21.59 -2.40 5.42
C HIS A 322 21.03 -2.83 6.78
N THR A 323 20.27 -3.93 6.87
CA THR A 323 19.66 -4.48 8.11
C THR A 323 20.26 -5.82 8.51
N LEU A 324 21.55 -6.05 8.24
CA LEU A 324 22.22 -7.35 8.37
C LEU A 324 22.28 -7.93 9.81
N ASP A 325 21.79 -7.19 10.82
CA ASP A 325 21.82 -7.59 12.23
C ASP A 325 20.48 -8.17 12.75
N GLU A 326 19.36 -8.08 12.01
CA GLU A 326 18.02 -8.50 12.49
C GLU A 326 17.27 -9.44 11.52
N CYS A 327 17.94 -10.40 10.89
CA CYS A 327 17.22 -11.42 10.14
C CYS A 327 16.54 -12.41 11.11
N ALA A 328 15.22 -12.33 11.21
CA ALA A 328 14.39 -13.32 11.88
C ALA A 328 14.76 -14.75 11.41
N GLN A 329 14.89 -15.66 12.35
CA GLN A 329 15.19 -17.08 12.09
C GLN A 329 14.25 -17.62 11.00
N PRO A 330 14.78 -18.27 9.93
CA PRO A 330 13.96 -18.83 8.88
C PRO A 330 12.99 -19.87 9.48
N SER A 331 11.73 -19.85 9.04
CA SER A 331 10.71 -20.73 9.59
C SER A 331 9.99 -21.42 8.43
N TRP A 332 10.19 -22.74 8.32
CA TRP A 332 9.65 -23.56 7.24
C TRP A 332 8.15 -23.34 6.98
N ARG A 333 7.37 -23.09 8.04
CA ARG A 333 5.93 -22.81 7.92
C ARG A 333 5.64 -21.48 7.23
N ARG A 334 6.33 -20.40 7.62
CA ARG A 334 6.11 -19.07 7.06
C ARG A 334 6.62 -19.00 5.62
N ASP A 335 7.77 -19.60 5.38
CA ASP A 335 8.45 -19.57 4.08
C ASP A 335 7.69 -20.47 3.08
N GLY A 336 7.23 -21.64 3.52
CA GLY A 336 6.30 -22.47 2.74
C GLY A 336 4.98 -21.78 2.41
N LEU A 337 4.43 -20.99 3.33
CA LEU A 337 3.22 -20.20 3.06
C LEU A 337 3.44 -19.16 1.95
N TYR A 338 4.60 -18.50 1.91
CA TYR A 338 4.93 -17.53 0.85
C TYR A 338 5.04 -18.20 -0.52
N ALA A 339 5.66 -19.38 -0.59
CA ALA A 339 5.78 -20.13 -1.83
C ALA A 339 4.41 -20.61 -2.34
N VAL A 340 3.58 -21.19 -1.45
CA VAL A 340 2.22 -21.60 -1.79
C VAL A 340 1.38 -20.40 -2.25
N ALA A 341 1.46 -19.28 -1.54
CA ALA A 341 0.75 -18.06 -1.93
C ALA A 341 1.23 -17.51 -3.28
N SER A 342 2.54 -17.60 -3.57
CA SER A 342 3.09 -17.17 -4.86
C SER A 342 2.63 -18.06 -6.00
N LEU A 343 2.62 -19.39 -5.80
CA LEU A 343 2.13 -20.34 -6.80
C LEU A 343 0.62 -20.17 -7.04
N ALA A 344 -0.17 -20.02 -5.98
CA ALA A 344 -1.59 -19.68 -6.07
C ALA A 344 -1.80 -18.35 -6.80
N GLY A 345 -0.90 -17.38 -6.60
CA GLY A 345 -0.88 -16.11 -7.33
C GLY A 345 -0.69 -16.31 -8.84
N VAL A 346 0.28 -17.14 -9.26
CA VAL A 346 0.48 -17.47 -10.68
C VAL A 346 -0.76 -18.15 -11.29
N ILE A 347 -1.37 -19.08 -10.56
CA ILE A 347 -2.62 -19.74 -10.98
C ILE A 347 -3.74 -18.71 -11.14
N ALA A 348 -3.92 -17.82 -10.16
CA ALA A 348 -4.92 -16.78 -10.22
C ALA A 348 -4.69 -15.82 -11.40
N ILE A 349 -3.43 -15.46 -11.67
CA ILE A 349 -3.08 -14.66 -12.85
C ILE A 349 -3.58 -15.35 -14.13
N GLN A 350 -3.40 -16.67 -14.25
CA GLN A 350 -3.83 -17.39 -15.44
C GLN A 350 -5.34 -17.41 -15.63
N PHE A 351 -6.10 -17.64 -14.57
CA PHE A 351 -7.56 -17.66 -14.65
C PHE A 351 -8.18 -16.27 -14.84
N LEU A 352 -7.51 -15.23 -14.34
CA LEU A 352 -8.04 -13.87 -14.34
C LEU A 352 -7.57 -13.07 -15.57
N LYS A 353 -6.67 -13.64 -16.38
CA LYS A 353 -6.04 -12.98 -17.53
C LYS A 353 -7.05 -12.57 -18.58
N GLY A 354 -7.18 -11.26 -18.77
CA GLY A 354 -8.10 -10.64 -19.70
C GLY A 354 -9.53 -11.13 -19.59
N LEU A 355 -10.00 -11.39 -18.37
CA LEU A 355 -11.43 -11.55 -18.10
C LEU A 355 -12.24 -10.33 -18.54
N VAL A 356 -11.57 -9.17 -18.60
CA VAL A 356 -12.12 -7.89 -19.00
C VAL A 356 -11.36 -7.42 -20.24
N PRO A 357 -11.58 -8.00 -21.42
CA PRO A 357 -10.79 -7.65 -22.59
C PRO A 357 -11.00 -6.18 -22.96
N LEU A 358 -9.90 -5.49 -23.22
CA LEU A 358 -9.87 -4.22 -23.94
C LEU A 358 -10.46 -4.45 -25.33
N GLN A 359 -11.71 -4.04 -25.55
CA GLN A 359 -12.28 -3.91 -26.89
C GLN A 359 -11.85 -2.60 -27.53
#